data_AF-A0A6N7TU75-F1
#
_entry.id   AF-A0A6N7TU75-F1
#
_cell.length_a   1.000
_cell.length_b   1.000
_cell.length_c   1.000
_cell.angle_alpha   90.00
_cell.angle_beta   90.00
_cell.angle_gamma   90.00
#
_symmetry.space_group_name_H-M   'P 1'
#
loop_
_entity.id
_entity.type
_entity.pdbx_description
1 polymer ?
#
loop_
_entity_poly.entity_id
_entity_poly.type
_entity_poly.pdbx_seq_one_letter_code
_entity_poly.pdbx_strand_id
1 'polypeptide(L)'
;MATKQTAGREQLGEFAPQFAALNDDVLFGEVWADEQALSAHDRSMITIAALIAMGSAEQLDAHLNIGKKNGITKDEIVAEITHLAFYAG
;
A
#
# COMPACT_ATOMS: atom_id res chain seq x y z
N MET A 1 -15.29 9.64 2.57
CA MET A 1 -15.32 8.19 2.30
C MET A 1 -14.34 7.94 1.18
N ALA A 2 -13.39 7.02 1.35
CA ALA A 2 -12.50 6.63 0.26
C ALA A 2 -13.34 6.08 -0.91
N THR A 3 -12.95 6.40 -2.14
CA THR A 3 -13.59 5.86 -3.34
C THR A 3 -13.44 4.34 -3.33
N LYS A 4 -14.54 3.61 -3.59
CA LYS A 4 -14.51 2.14 -3.67
C LYS A 4 -13.53 1.71 -4.76
N GLN A 5 -12.58 0.85 -4.42
CA GLN A 5 -11.64 0.27 -5.37
C GLN A 5 -12.34 -0.79 -6.24
N THR A 6 -12.14 -0.72 -7.55
CA THR A 6 -12.73 -1.64 -8.55
C THR A 6 -11.71 -2.12 -9.59
N ALA A 7 -10.46 -1.67 -9.51
CA ALA A 7 -9.43 -1.98 -10.50
C ALA A 7 -9.17 -3.48 -10.66
N GLY A 8 -9.30 -4.27 -9.59
CA GLY A 8 -9.13 -5.72 -9.65
C GLY A 8 -10.15 -6.36 -10.59
N ARG A 9 -11.44 -6.05 -10.41
CA ARG A 9 -12.51 -6.54 -11.30
C ARG A 9 -12.42 -5.97 -12.71
N GLU A 10 -12.08 -4.70 -12.85
CA GLU A 10 -11.97 -4.06 -14.17
C GLU A 10 -10.84 -4.63 -15.02
N GLN A 11 -9.70 -4.96 -14.41
CA GLN A 11 -8.50 -5.40 -15.15
C GLN A 11 -8.35 -6.91 -15.22
N LEU A 12 -8.77 -7.62 -14.17
CA LEU A 12 -8.49 -9.06 -14.00
C LEU A 12 -9.75 -9.89 -13.77
N GLY A 13 -10.95 -9.29 -13.83
CA GLY A 13 -12.21 -9.98 -13.54
C GLY A 13 -12.48 -11.18 -14.43
N GLU A 14 -12.16 -11.10 -15.73
CA GLU A 14 -12.32 -12.23 -16.66
C GLU A 14 -11.21 -13.28 -16.51
N PHE A 15 -9.96 -12.83 -16.32
CA PHE A 15 -8.79 -13.71 -16.28
C PHE A 15 -8.64 -14.46 -14.94
N ALA A 16 -8.85 -13.75 -13.83
CA ALA A 16 -8.65 -14.24 -12.47
C ALA A 16 -9.74 -13.69 -11.52
N PRO A 17 -11.01 -14.13 -11.66
CA PRO A 17 -12.16 -13.54 -10.97
C PRO A 17 -12.06 -13.58 -9.44
N GLN A 18 -11.51 -14.65 -8.87
CA GLN A 18 -11.33 -14.74 -7.41
C GLN A 18 -10.25 -13.77 -6.93
N PHE A 19 -9.15 -13.62 -7.67
CA PHE A 19 -8.09 -12.67 -7.34
C PHE A 19 -8.63 -11.22 -7.39
N ALA A 20 -9.37 -10.89 -8.44
CA ALA A 20 -10.03 -9.61 -8.60
C ALA A 20 -10.97 -9.29 -7.42
N ALA A 21 -11.76 -10.27 -6.97
CA ALA A 21 -12.65 -10.11 -5.82
C ALA A 21 -11.86 -9.90 -4.51
N LEU A 22 -10.80 -10.67 -4.26
CA LEU A 22 -9.97 -10.50 -3.07
C LEU A 22 -9.26 -9.14 -3.03
N ASN A 23 -8.80 -8.65 -4.18
CA ASN A 23 -8.19 -7.32 -4.27
C ASN A 23 -9.19 -6.22 -3.88
N ASP A 24 -10.36 -6.21 -4.52
CA ASP A 24 -11.31 -5.11 -4.36
C ASP A 24 -12.05 -5.17 -3.02
N ASP A 25 -12.48 -6.36 -2.60
CA ASP A 25 -13.33 -6.52 -1.41
C ASP A 25 -12.50 -6.65 -0.14
N VAL A 26 -11.46 -7.50 -0.14
CA VAL A 26 -10.72 -7.80 1.08
C VAL A 26 -9.57 -6.82 1.27
N LEU A 27 -8.66 -6.71 0.30
CA LEU A 27 -7.50 -5.83 0.44
C LEU A 27 -7.95 -4.38 0.59
N PHE A 28 -8.72 -3.86 -0.36
CA PHE A 28 -9.13 -2.46 -0.33
C PHE A 28 -10.45 -2.20 0.39
N GLY A 29 -11.42 -3.11 0.31
CA GLY A 29 -12.74 -2.95 0.92
C GLY A 29 -12.79 -3.24 2.42
N GLU A 30 -11.84 -3.99 2.97
CA GLU A 30 -11.77 -4.31 4.39
C GLU A 30 -10.45 -3.83 5.02
N VAL A 31 -9.31 -4.37 4.59
CA VAL A 31 -8.02 -4.13 5.27
C VAL A 31 -7.60 -2.67 5.18
N TRP A 32 -7.61 -2.06 3.99
CA TRP A 32 -7.27 -0.64 3.83
C TRP A 32 -8.40 0.30 4.22
N ALA A 33 -9.65 -0.16 4.25
CA ALA A 33 -10.80 0.67 4.59
C ALA A 33 -10.96 0.90 6.10
N ASP A 34 -10.36 0.05 6.94
CA ASP A 34 -10.43 0.17 8.40
C ASP A 34 -9.49 1.26 8.95
N GLU A 35 -9.85 2.52 8.67
CA GLU A 35 -9.18 3.73 9.18
C GLU A 35 -9.33 3.91 10.70
N GLN A 36 -10.26 3.19 11.35
CA GLN A 36 -10.43 3.27 12.80
C GLN A 36 -9.35 2.50 13.53
N ALA A 37 -8.92 1.34 12.99
CA ALA A 37 -7.84 0.55 13.56
C ALA A 37 -6.45 1.10 13.20
N LEU A 38 -6.24 1.55 11.97
CA LEU A 38 -4.96 2.09 11.51
C LEU A 38 -5.16 3.02 10.32
N SER A 39 -4.55 4.21 10.37
CA SER A 39 -4.73 5.24 9.35
C SER A 39 -4.13 4.85 7.99
N ALA A 40 -4.65 5.41 6.89
CA ALA A 40 -4.04 5.26 5.56
C ALA A 40 -2.57 5.70 5.53
N HIS A 41 -2.22 6.72 6.31
CA HIS A 41 -0.84 7.20 6.47
C HIS A 41 0.05 6.07 7.01
N ASP A 42 -0.29 5.52 8.16
CA ASP A 42 0.52 4.50 8.83
C ASP A 42 0.54 3.18 8.05
N ARG A 43 -0.58 2.80 7.43
CA ARG A 43 -0.63 1.65 6.50
C ARG A 43 0.32 1.82 5.33
N SER A 44 0.41 3.04 4.79
CA SER A 44 1.31 3.34 3.68
C SER A 44 2.78 3.25 4.12
N MET A 45 3.12 3.80 5.29
CA MET A 45 4.46 3.66 5.88
C MET A 45 4.82 2.17 6.05
N ILE A 46 3.97 1.37 6.70
CA ILE A 46 4.23 -0.06 6.91
C ILE A 46 4.37 -0.81 5.59
N THR A 47 3.56 -0.48 4.58
CA THR A 47 3.64 -1.12 3.27
C THR A 47 4.96 -0.78 2.57
N ILE A 48 5.39 0.49 2.60
CA ILE A 48 6.67 0.93 2.03
C ILE A 48 7.82 0.23 2.74
N ALA A 49 7.81 0.19 4.08
CA ALA A 49 8.81 -0.53 4.86
C ALA A 49 8.91 -2.00 4.46
N ALA A 50 7.78 -2.69 4.31
CA ALA A 50 7.74 -4.09 3.90
C ALA A 50 8.30 -4.29 2.49
N LEU A 51 7.97 -3.40 1.54
CA LEU A 51 8.48 -3.47 0.17
C LEU A 51 9.99 -3.25 0.10
N ILE A 52 10.52 -2.29 0.87
CA ILE A 52 11.97 -2.08 1.01
C ILE A 52 12.62 -3.35 1.57
N ALA A 53 12.09 -3.89 2.67
CA ALA A 53 12.67 -5.04 3.35
C ALA A 53 12.64 -6.34 2.52
N MET A 54 11.65 -6.51 1.65
CA MET A 54 11.55 -7.64 0.74
C MET A 54 12.35 -7.44 -0.56
N GLY A 55 12.91 -6.25 -0.81
CA GLY A 55 13.59 -5.92 -2.06
C GLY A 55 12.64 -5.78 -3.26
N SER A 56 11.34 -5.53 -3.02
CA SER A 56 10.29 -5.40 -4.05
C SER A 56 10.26 -4.01 -4.67
N ALA A 57 11.37 -3.62 -5.29
CA ALA A 57 11.58 -2.28 -5.82
C ALA A 57 10.56 -1.88 -6.90
N GLU A 58 10.04 -2.84 -7.67
CA GLU A 58 9.06 -2.62 -8.73
C GLU A 58 7.71 -2.07 -8.24
N GLN A 59 7.38 -2.26 -6.95
CA GLN A 59 6.15 -1.72 -6.34
C GLN A 59 6.39 -0.38 -5.62
N LEU A 60 7.65 0.00 -5.34
CA LEU A 60 7.96 1.16 -4.50
C LEU A 60 7.46 2.46 -5.10
N ASP A 61 7.64 2.68 -6.40
CA ASP A 61 7.19 3.92 -7.06
C ASP A 61 5.68 4.13 -6.91
N ALA A 62 4.88 3.07 -7.06
CA ALA A 62 3.43 3.14 -6.88
C ALA A 62 3.08 3.45 -5.42
N HIS A 63 3.70 2.76 -4.46
CA HIS A 63 3.38 2.91 -3.04
C HIS A 63 3.91 4.22 -2.43
N LEU A 64 5.03 4.76 -2.90
CA LEU A 64 5.49 6.11 -2.53
C LEU A 64 4.48 7.18 -2.99
N ASN A 65 3.91 7.04 -4.18
CA ASN A 65 2.89 7.96 -4.68
C ASN A 65 1.56 7.82 -3.92
N ILE A 66 1.16 6.61 -3.53
CA ILE A 66 0.00 6.37 -2.65
C ILE A 66 0.26 6.99 -1.27
N GLY A 67 1.43 6.73 -0.69
CA GLY A 67 1.84 7.28 0.60
C GLY A 67 1.78 8.80 0.64
N LYS A 68 2.30 9.46 -0.40
CA LYS A 68 2.19 10.92 -0.55
C LYS A 68 0.75 11.42 -0.58
N LYS A 69 -0.16 10.72 -1.27
CA LYS A 69 -1.60 11.07 -1.29
C LYS A 69 -2.25 10.87 0.08
N ASN A 70 -1.76 9.90 0.85
CA ASN A 70 -2.19 9.60 2.22
C ASN A 70 -1.52 10.48 3.28
N GLY A 71 -0.74 11.48 2.86
CA GLY A 71 -0.18 12.51 3.74
C GLY A 71 1.27 12.28 4.19
N ILE A 72 1.92 11.20 3.76
CA ILE A 72 3.33 10.95 4.12
C ILE A 72 4.20 12.08 3.56
N THR A 73 5.03 12.63 4.43
CA THR A 73 5.99 13.68 4.08
C THR A 73 7.26 13.10 3.51
N LYS A 74 8.01 13.93 2.79
CA LYS A 74 9.35 13.56 2.30
C LYS A 74 10.29 13.22 3.46
N ASP A 75 10.19 13.93 4.57
CA ASP A 75 11.09 13.75 5.72
C ASP A 75 10.82 12.40 6.42
N GLU A 76 9.57 11.96 6.50
CA GLU A 76 9.21 10.63 7.01
C GLU A 76 9.78 9.50 6.15
N ILE A 77 9.67 9.59 4.82
CA ILE A 77 10.27 8.59 3.91
C ILE A 77 11.80 8.57 4.02
N VAL A 78 12.45 9.74 4.14
CA VAL A 78 13.90 9.82 4.33
C VAL A 78 14.30 9.14 5.65
N ALA A 79 13.56 9.41 6.74
CA ALA A 79 13.81 8.78 8.03
C ALA A 79 13.60 7.26 7.98
N GLU A 80 12.53 6.80 7.32
CA GLU A 80 12.20 5.39 7.15
C GLU A 80 13.29 4.63 6.39
N ILE A 81 13.69 5.12 5.20
CA ILE A 81 14.76 4.50 4.41
C ILE A 81 16.08 4.46 5.20
N THR A 82 16.41 5.56 5.88
CA THR A 82 17.62 5.64 6.72
C THR A 82 17.58 4.61 7.85
N HIS A 83 16.42 4.42 8.48
CA HIS A 83 16.24 3.44 9.54
C HIS A 83 16.36 2.01 8.99
N LEU A 84 15.68 1.71 7.88
CA LEU A 84 15.65 0.38 7.28
C LEU A 84 16.99 -0.05 6.72
N ALA A 85 17.88 0.86 6.32
CA ALA A 85 19.26 0.51 5.94
C ALA A 85 20.01 -0.28 7.03
N PHE A 86 19.65 -0.11 8.31
CA PHE A 86 20.26 -0.86 9.41
C PHE A 86 19.53 -2.16 9.78
N TYR A 87 18.23 -2.27 9.46
CA TYR A 87 17.38 -3.40 9.88
C TYR A 87 17.02 -4.36 8.74
N ALA A 88 17.10 -3.90 7.50
CA ALA A 88 16.73 -4.64 6.30
C ALA A 88 17.89 -4.83 5.30
N GLY A 89 19.01 -4.11 5.47
CA GLY A 89 20.21 -4.22 4.64
C GLY A 89 20.35 -3.14 3.58
#